data_AF-A0A5E4LM96-F1
#
_entry.id   AF-A0A5E4LM96-F1
#
_cell.length_a   1.000
_cell.length_b   1.000
_cell.length_c   1.000
_cell.angle_alpha   90.00
_cell.angle_beta   90.00
_cell.angle_gamma   90.00
#
_symmetry.space_group_name_H-M   'P 1'
#
loop_
_entity.id
_entity.type
_entity.pdbx_description
1 polymer ?
#
loop_
_entity_poly.entity_id
_entity_poly.type
_entity_poly.pdbx_seq_one_letter_code
_entity_poly.pdbx_strand_id
1 'polypeptide(L)'
;MAKFQKTVEVDDGARDEPEDGAGEALAPKGEKPDLRIVQPGTDAQGNATFRNVGGMWKGTSKAGNEFYNLRIGHLKLLVFPNKRKTD
;
A
#
# COMPACT_ATOMS: atom_id res chain seq x y z
N MET A 1 -15.64 48.15 39.38
CA MET A 1 -14.59 48.20 38.32
C MET A 1 -13.91 46.83 38.26
N ALA A 2 -13.77 46.29 37.03
CA ALA A 2 -12.92 45.17 36.55
C ALA A 2 -12.87 43.85 37.36
N LYS A 3 -13.46 42.75 36.85
CA LYS A 3 -12.89 41.70 35.96
C LYS A 3 -11.93 40.72 36.67
N PHE A 4 -12.23 39.42 36.68
CA PHE A 4 -11.68 38.43 35.74
C PHE A 4 -12.21 37.02 36.08
N GLN A 5 -12.74 36.34 35.07
CA GLN A 5 -13.09 34.92 35.06
C GLN A 5 -11.81 34.08 35.10
N LYS A 6 -11.88 32.89 35.72
CA LYS A 6 -10.92 31.81 35.44
C LYS A 6 -11.68 30.51 35.22
N THR A 7 -11.98 30.25 33.96
CA THR A 7 -12.34 28.94 33.44
C THR A 7 -11.10 28.05 33.51
N VAL A 8 -11.22 26.85 34.05
CA VAL A 8 -10.16 25.83 34.00
C VAL A 8 -10.49 24.93 32.82
N GLU A 9 -9.78 25.12 31.72
CA GLU A 9 -9.75 24.19 30.60
C GLU A 9 -8.85 23.02 30.98
N VAL A 10 -9.39 21.80 30.96
CA VAL A 10 -8.60 20.58 31.09
C VAL A 10 -8.32 20.08 29.68
N ASP A 11 -7.09 20.32 29.26
CA ASP A 11 -6.48 19.94 27.99
C ASP A 11 -5.86 18.54 28.10
N ASP A 12 -5.93 17.82 26.98
CA ASP A 12 -5.08 16.71 26.55
C ASP A 12 -4.95 15.42 27.37
N GLY A 13 -5.70 14.43 26.90
CA GLY A 13 -5.38 13.02 27.04
C GLY A 13 -5.81 12.25 25.79
N ALA A 14 -5.52 12.78 24.59
CA ALA A 14 -5.58 11.98 23.38
C ALA A 14 -4.60 10.81 23.57
N ARG A 15 -5.14 9.62 23.79
CA ARG A 15 -4.37 8.38 23.74
C ARG A 15 -3.91 8.23 22.29
N ASP A 16 -2.65 8.58 22.05
CA ASP A 16 -1.84 7.98 20.99
C ASP A 16 -1.79 6.47 21.26
N GLU A 17 -2.85 5.77 20.85
CA GLU A 17 -2.69 4.39 20.44
C GLU A 17 -1.81 4.45 19.20
N PRO A 18 -0.62 3.81 19.19
CA PRO A 18 0.11 3.65 17.95
C PRO A 18 -0.77 2.78 17.05
N GLU A 19 -1.51 3.43 16.14
CA GLU A 19 -1.96 2.75 14.94
C GLU A 19 -0.71 2.17 14.31
N ASP A 20 -0.57 0.84 14.38
CA ASP A 20 0.43 0.09 13.65
C ASP A 20 0.20 0.36 12.16
N GLY A 21 0.75 1.49 11.73
CA GLY A 21 0.71 2.05 10.41
C GLY A 21 1.56 1.15 9.53
N ALA A 22 0.93 0.07 9.06
CA ALA A 22 1.11 -0.38 7.69
C ALA A 22 0.71 0.80 6.80
N GLY A 23 1.64 1.75 6.68
CA GLY A 23 1.46 3.02 6.02
C GLY A 23 0.80 2.79 4.68
N GLU A 24 -0.25 3.57 4.42
CA GLU A 24 -0.97 3.59 3.16
C GLU A 24 -0.02 3.92 2.00
N ALA A 25 0.71 2.92 1.52
CA ALA A 25 1.21 2.88 0.17
C ALA A 25 0.16 2.16 -0.70
N LEU A 26 -1.13 2.47 -0.49
CA LEU A 26 -2.16 2.09 -1.45
C LEU A 26 -1.87 2.91 -2.70
N ALA A 27 -1.34 2.25 -3.73
CA ALA A 27 -0.94 2.83 -5.02
C ALA A 27 -1.71 4.13 -5.34
N PRO A 28 -1.03 5.29 -5.45
CA PRO A 28 -1.73 6.55 -5.55
C PRO A 28 -2.63 6.53 -6.78
N LYS A 29 -3.85 7.00 -6.58
CA LYS A 29 -4.93 6.98 -7.56
C LYS A 29 -4.48 7.76 -8.81
N GLY A 30 -4.01 7.04 -9.84
CA GLY A 30 -3.51 7.62 -11.09
C GLY A 30 -2.10 7.19 -11.50
N GLU A 31 -1.33 6.54 -10.61
CA GLU A 31 0.01 6.09 -10.94
C GLU A 31 0.00 4.76 -11.71
N LYS A 32 0.72 4.73 -12.83
CA LYS A 32 0.89 3.52 -13.64
C LYS A 32 1.71 2.50 -12.83
N PRO A 33 1.34 1.21 -12.86
CA PRO A 33 2.14 0.19 -12.18
C PRO A 33 3.54 0.06 -12.78
N ASP A 34 4.53 -0.16 -11.93
CA ASP A 34 5.90 -0.51 -12.32
C ASP A 34 5.94 -1.85 -13.05
N LEU A 35 5.15 -2.82 -12.57
CA LEU A 35 5.06 -4.16 -13.13
C LEU A 35 3.60 -4.51 -13.43
N ARG A 36 3.33 -5.05 -14.62
CA ARG A 36 2.00 -5.54 -14.99
C ARG A 36 1.88 -7.01 -14.65
N ILE A 37 0.73 -7.40 -14.12
CA ILE A 37 0.40 -8.82 -13.92
C ILE A 37 -0.47 -9.25 -15.08
N VAL A 38 -0.01 -10.27 -15.79
CA VAL A 38 -0.69 -10.82 -16.95
C VAL A 38 -1.09 -12.26 -16.69
N GLN A 39 -2.25 -12.63 -17.22
CA GLN A 39 -2.73 -14.01 -17.24
C GLN A 39 -2.65 -14.52 -18.68
N PRO A 40 -1.95 -15.64 -18.94
CA PRO A 40 -1.94 -16.27 -20.25
C PRO A 40 -3.33 -16.86 -20.56
N GLY A 41 -3.71 -16.79 -21.82
CA GLY A 41 -4.94 -17.37 -22.34
C GLY A 41 -4.81 -17.70 -23.82
N THR A 42 -5.92 -18.10 -24.43
CA THR A 42 -5.99 -18.45 -25.86
C THR A 42 -7.17 -17.71 -26.47
N ASP A 43 -6.97 -17.08 -27.62
CA ASP A 43 -8.06 -16.45 -28.37
C ASP A 43 -8.89 -17.49 -29.15
N ALA A 44 -9.95 -17.03 -29.81
CA ALA A 44 -10.83 -17.91 -30.59
C ALA A 44 -10.12 -18.57 -31.80
N GLN A 45 -8.94 -18.08 -32.18
CA GLN A 45 -8.15 -18.55 -33.30
C GLN A 45 -7.02 -19.50 -32.86
N GLY A 46 -6.90 -19.77 -31.55
CA GLY A 46 -5.88 -20.64 -30.99
C GLY A 46 -4.55 -19.95 -30.67
N ASN A 47 -4.44 -18.62 -30.82
CA ASN A 47 -3.20 -17.91 -30.51
C ASN A 47 -3.06 -17.65 -29.02
N ALA A 48 -1.82 -17.69 -28.53
CA ALA A 48 -1.51 -17.29 -27.16
C ALA A 48 -1.74 -15.79 -26.96
N THR A 49 -2.48 -15.44 -25.90
CA THR A 49 -2.75 -14.05 -25.52
C THR A 49 -2.37 -13.82 -24.06
N PHE A 50 -2.09 -12.56 -23.72
CA PHE A 50 -1.79 -12.15 -22.36
C PHE A 50 -2.79 -11.06 -21.93
N ARG A 51 -3.71 -11.42 -21.04
CA ARG A 51 -4.68 -10.49 -20.48
C ARG A 51 -4.06 -9.76 -19.29
N ASN A 52 -4.10 -8.44 -19.30
CA ASN A 52 -3.74 -7.67 -18.11
C ASN A 52 -4.81 -7.87 -17.02
N VAL A 53 -4.41 -8.38 -15.86
CA VAL A 53 -5.30 -8.68 -14.72
C VAL A 53 -4.97 -7.84 -13.49
N GLY A 54 -3.85 -7.11 -13.50
CA GLY A 54 -3.39 -6.39 -12.33
C GLY A 54 -2.07 -5.66 -12.51
N GLY A 55 -1.56 -5.12 -11.41
CA GLY A 55 -0.30 -4.41 -11.39
C GLY A 55 0.39 -4.53 -10.03
N MET A 56 1.69 -4.26 -10.03
CA MET A 56 2.45 -4.02 -8.82
C MET A 56 3.09 -2.64 -8.86
N TRP A 57 3.09 -1.99 -7.70
CA TRP A 57 3.74 -0.72 -7.46
C TRP A 57 4.85 -0.92 -6.46
N LYS A 58 6.06 -0.48 -6.80
CA LYS A 58 7.24 -0.58 -5.97
C LYS A 58 7.16 0.46 -4.85
N GLY A 59 7.49 0.03 -3.64
CA GLY A 59 7.66 0.89 -2.49
C GLY A 59 8.99 0.62 -1.80
N THR A 60 9.43 1.59 -1.02
CA THR A 60 10.61 1.47 -0.14
C THR A 60 10.16 1.78 1.28
N SER A 61 10.44 0.87 2.21
CA SER A 61 10.07 1.07 3.61
C SER A 61 10.96 2.12 4.28
N LYS A 62 10.58 2.58 5.48
CA LYS A 62 11.40 3.53 6.27
C LYS A 62 12.82 2.98 6.55
N ALA A 63 12.95 1.66 6.64
CA ALA A 63 14.23 0.99 6.85
C ALA A 63 15.02 0.75 5.54
N GLY A 64 14.53 1.24 4.40
CA GLY A 64 15.16 1.06 3.09
C GLY A 64 14.88 -0.29 2.42
N ASN A 65 13.98 -1.11 2.96
CA ASN A 65 13.66 -2.41 2.36
C ASN A 65 12.64 -2.24 1.22
N GLU A 66 12.92 -2.86 0.08
CA GLU A 66 12.00 -2.91 -1.06
C GLU A 66 10.78 -3.79 -0.76
N PHE A 67 9.61 -3.31 -1.17
CA PHE A 67 8.37 -4.07 -1.16
C PHE A 67 7.53 -3.70 -2.38
N TYR A 68 6.49 -4.48 -2.65
CA TYR A 68 5.55 -4.21 -3.72
C TYR A 68 4.12 -4.31 -3.22
N ASN A 69 3.28 -3.36 -3.61
CA ASN A 69 1.84 -3.50 -3.49
C ASN A 69 1.32 -4.19 -4.75
N LEU A 70 0.77 -5.39 -4.63
CA LEU A 70 0.17 -6.13 -5.73
C LEU A 70 -1.35 -5.97 -5.69
N ARG A 71 -1.96 -5.60 -6.83
CA ARG A 71 -3.41 -5.56 -6.98
C ARG A 71 -3.88 -6.40 -8.17
N ILE A 72 -4.83 -7.30 -7.94
CA ILE A 72 -5.50 -8.11 -8.96
C ILE A 72 -7.00 -8.03 -8.70
N GLY A 73 -7.73 -7.29 -9.55
CA GLY A 73 -9.15 -6.98 -9.31
C GLY A 73 -9.39 -6.30 -7.94
N HIS A 74 -10.11 -7.00 -7.06
CA HIS A 74 -10.39 -6.56 -5.67
C HIS A 74 -9.36 -7.06 -4.65
N LEU A 75 -8.48 -7.98 -5.02
CA LEU A 75 -7.43 -8.50 -4.15
C LEU A 75 -6.27 -7.52 -4.08
N LYS A 76 -5.79 -7.25 -2.86
CA LYS A 76 -4.63 -6.43 -2.56
C LYS A 76 -3.68 -7.23 -1.68
N LEU A 77 -2.41 -7.33 -2.06
CA LEU A 77 -1.38 -8.07 -1.34
C LEU A 77 -0.13 -7.22 -1.17
N LEU A 78 0.54 -7.40 -0.03
CA LEU A 78 1.87 -6.85 0.20
C LEU A 78 2.90 -7.94 -0.12
N VAL A 79 3.82 -7.65 -1.04
CA VAL A 79 4.77 -8.61 -1.59
C VAL A 79 6.20 -8.17 -1.24
N PHE A 80 7.00 -9.11 -0.75
CA PHE A 80 8.40 -8.88 -0.40
C PHE A 80 9.31 -9.71 -1.31
N PRO A 81 10.48 -9.19 -1.72
CA PRO A 81 11.45 -9.96 -2.49
C PRO A 81 11.85 -11.25 -1.76
N ASN A 82 11.80 -12.38 -2.46
CA ASN A 82 12.26 -13.65 -1.92
C ASN A 82 13.79 -13.68 -1.91
N LYS A 83 14.40 -13.28 -0.79
CA LYS A 83 15.83 -13.47 -0.53
C LYS A 83 16.04 -14.91 -0.06
N ARG A 84 16.16 -15.86 -0.99
CA ARG A 84 16.64 -17.20 -0.64
C ARG A 84 18.00 -17.05 0.03
N LYS A 85 18.15 -17.57 1.25
CA LYS A 85 19.47 -17.78 1.86
C LYS A 85 20.14 -18.89 1.04
N THR A 86 21.16 -18.53 0.28
CA THR A 86 22.12 -19.52 -0.22
C THR A 86 23.05 -19.79 0.95
N ASP A 87 22.92 -20.97 1.58
CA ASP A 87 23.91 -21.48 2.54
C ASP A 87 25.21 -21.87 1.82
#